data_AF-A0A1I8MXY0-F1
#
_entry.id   AF-A0A1I8MXY0-F1
#
_cell.length_a   1.000
_cell.length_b   1.000
_cell.length_c   1.000
_cell.angle_alpha   90.00
_cell.angle_beta   90.00
_cell.angle_gamma   90.00
#
_symmetry.space_group_name_H-M   'P 1'
#
loop_
_entity.id
_entity.type
_entity.pdbx_description
1 polymer ?
#
loop_
_entity_poly.entity_id
_entity_poly.type
_entity_poly.pdbx_seq_one_letter_code
_entity_poly.pdbx_strand_id
1 'polypeptide(L)'
;MFSTNINEEITAEELQHLSKLCLERIRVGELHCLRNDAKLRAVNNTKTYDEFKDIVDAAHLKPITKQDKMNAKTRNRLWNKAAAEVDD
;
A
#
# COMPACT_ATOMS: atom_id res chain seq x y z
N MET A 1 4.74 28.80 10.69
CA MET A 1 5.93 29.68 10.80
C MET A 1 7.01 28.87 11.46
N PHE A 2 8.08 28.52 10.73
CA PHE A 2 9.26 27.93 11.34
C PHE A 2 10.11 29.10 11.86
N SER A 3 10.36 29.15 13.16
CA SER A 3 11.23 30.16 13.77
C SER A 3 12.63 30.01 13.18
N THR A 4 13.06 30.97 12.36
CA THR A 4 14.43 31.04 11.85
C THR A 4 15.30 31.75 12.88
N ASN A 5 15.64 31.05 13.97
CA ASN A 5 16.71 31.49 14.83
C ASN A 5 18.00 30.87 14.28
N ILE A 6 18.81 31.68 13.58
CA ILE A 6 19.98 31.24 12.79
C ILE A 6 21.11 30.66 13.69
N ASN A 7 20.93 30.71 15.02
CA ASN A 7 21.88 30.23 16.03
C ASN A 7 21.49 28.91 16.72
N GLU A 8 20.37 28.28 16.35
CA GLU A 8 20.05 26.92 16.82
C GLU A 8 20.79 25.90 15.94
N GLU A 9 21.80 25.23 16.51
CA GLU A 9 22.48 24.12 15.84
C GLU A 9 21.43 23.03 15.54
N ILE A 10 21.24 22.73 14.25
CA ILE A 10 20.33 21.67 13.81
C ILE A 10 20.75 20.37 14.49
N THR A 11 19.85 19.80 15.28
CA THR A 11 20.12 18.57 16.02
C THR A 11 20.05 17.34 15.11
N ALA A 12 20.76 16.28 15.48
CA ALA A 12 20.69 15.01 14.75
C ALA A 12 19.28 14.41 14.73
N GLU A 13 18.48 14.65 15.78
CA GLU A 13 17.10 14.17 15.89
C GLU A 13 16.18 14.86 14.88
N GLU A 14 16.33 16.18 14.69
CA GLU A 14 15.57 16.95 13.70
C GLU A 14 15.87 16.49 12.27
N LEU A 15 17.14 16.17 11.97
CA LEU A 15 17.51 15.62 10.67
C LEU A 15 16.88 14.24 10.43
N GLN A 16 16.87 13.37 11.43
CA GLN A 16 16.19 12.07 11.33
C GLN A 16 14.67 12.22 11.17
N HIS A 17 14.07 13.16 11.90
CA HIS A 17 12.65 13.45 11.79
C HIS A 17 12.29 13.95 10.38
N LEU A 18 13.05 14.92 9.87
CA LEU A 18 12.89 15.44 8.52
C LEU A 18 13.04 14.33 7.47
N SER A 19 14.03 13.45 7.62
CA SER A 19 14.22 12.30 6.73
C SER A 19 12.97 11.40 6.69
N LYS A 20 12.42 11.05 7.85
CA LYS A 20 11.18 10.26 7.95
C LYS A 20 10.00 10.96 7.27
N LEU A 21 9.83 12.26 7.50
CA LEU A 21 8.77 13.06 6.89
C LEU A 21 8.89 13.12 5.37
N CYS A 22 10.11 13.32 4.85
CA CYS A 22 10.37 13.34 3.40
C CYS A 22 10.02 11.99 2.77
N LEU A 23 10.45 10.88 3.38
CA LEU A 23 10.14 9.54 2.89
C LEU A 23 8.64 9.25 2.89
N GLU A 24 7.92 9.64 3.96
CA GLU A 24 6.47 9.47 4.02
C GLU A 24 5.75 10.29 2.93
N ARG A 25 6.18 11.54 2.70
CA ARG A 25 5.60 12.38 1.64
C ARG A 25 5.81 11.82 0.25
N ILE A 26 7.01 11.31 -0.04
CA ILE A 26 7.30 10.64 -1.32
C ILE A 26 6.35 9.45 -1.50
N ARG A 27 6.25 8.60 -0.48
CA ARG A 27 5.38 7.42 -0.51
C ARG A 27 3.90 7.78 -0.75
N VAL A 28 3.40 8.81 -0.07
CA VAL A 28 2.03 9.30 -0.27
C VAL A 28 1.83 9.82 -1.69
N GLY A 29 2.80 10.56 -2.23
CA GLY A 29 2.77 11.05 -3.61
C GLY A 29 2.74 9.91 -4.63
N GLU A 30 3.61 8.91 -4.49
CA GLU A 30 3.65 7.74 -5.36
C GLU A 30 2.33 6.95 -5.33
N LEU A 31 1.78 6.73 -4.13
CA LEU A 31 0.50 6.05 -3.96
C LEU A 31 -0.67 6.82 -4.58
N HIS A 32 -0.63 8.16 -4.48
CA HIS A 32 -1.61 9.02 -5.13
C HIS A 32 -1.54 8.89 -6.66
N CYS A 33 -0.35 8.96 -7.24
CA CYS A 33 -0.14 8.79 -8.68
C CYS A 33 -0.63 7.42 -9.17
N LEU A 34 -0.28 6.34 -8.47
CA LEU A 34 -0.72 4.99 -8.79
C LEU A 34 -2.25 4.85 -8.79
N ARG A 35 -2.90 5.41 -7.77
CA ARG A 35 -4.37 5.40 -7.65
C ARG A 35 -5.03 6.23 -8.75
N ASN A 36 -4.47 7.39 -9.07
CA ASN A 36 -5.01 8.23 -10.12
C ASN A 36 -4.89 7.57 -11.49
N ASP A 37 -3.76 6.94 -11.77
CA ASP A 37 -3.55 6.15 -13.00
C ASP A 37 -4.61 5.04 -13.13
N ALA A 38 -4.85 4.27 -12.06
CA ALA A 38 -5.89 3.25 -12.05
C ALA A 38 -7.30 3.83 -12.27
N LYS A 39 -7.62 5.00 -11.68
CA LYS A 39 -8.89 5.70 -11.89
C LYS A 39 -9.05 6.17 -13.34
N LEU A 40 -8.02 6.77 -13.92
CA LEU A 40 -8.02 7.20 -15.33
C LEU A 40 -8.17 5.99 -16.26
N ARG A 41 -7.48 4.89 -15.97
CA ARG A 41 -7.65 3.62 -16.68
C ARG A 41 -9.07 3.10 -16.58
N ALA A 42 -9.69 3.16 -15.41
CA ALA A 42 -11.09 2.76 -15.22
C ALA A 42 -12.00 3.61 -16.10
N VAL A 43 -11.94 4.94 -15.96
CA VAL A 43 -12.77 5.88 -16.73
C VAL A 43 -12.67 5.64 -18.24
N ASN A 44 -11.45 5.41 -18.75
CA ASN A 44 -11.22 5.33 -20.19
C ASN A 44 -11.51 3.96 -20.82
N ASN A 45 -11.48 2.87 -20.04
CA ASN A 45 -11.47 1.51 -20.60
C ASN A 45 -12.66 0.63 -20.19
N THR A 46 -13.49 1.04 -19.24
CA THR A 46 -14.62 0.22 -18.77
C THR A 46 -15.91 0.52 -19.51
N LYS A 47 -16.76 -0.49 -19.70
CA LYS A 47 -18.06 -0.35 -20.37
C LYS A 47 -19.23 -0.34 -19.39
N THR A 48 -19.03 -0.89 -18.20
CA THR A 48 -20.05 -0.96 -17.15
C THR A 48 -19.57 -0.28 -15.88
N TYR A 49 -20.53 0.13 -15.05
CA TYR A 49 -20.23 0.73 -13.74
C TYR A 49 -19.53 -0.27 -12.81
N ASP A 50 -19.90 -1.55 -12.84
CA ASP A 50 -19.31 -2.56 -11.98
C ASP A 50 -17.83 -2.77 -12.29
N GLU A 51 -17.45 -2.84 -13.57
CA GLU A 51 -16.04 -2.87 -13.99
C GLU A 51 -15.26 -1.63 -13.53
N PHE A 52 -15.87 -0.45 -13.66
CA PHE A 52 -15.28 0.80 -13.17
C PHE A 52 -15.03 0.73 -11.66
N LYS A 53 -16.05 0.33 -10.91
CA LYS A 53 -16.02 0.23 -9.46
C LYS A 53 -14.94 -0.74 -8.99
N ASP A 54 -14.88 -1.92 -9.59
CA ASP A 54 -13.91 -2.96 -9.23
C ASP A 54 -12.46 -2.47 -9.39
N ILE A 55 -12.15 -1.76 -10.48
CA ILE A 55 -10.81 -1.21 -10.71
C ILE A 55 -10.49 -0.12 -9.70
N VAL A 56 -11.43 0.78 -9.43
CA VAL A 56 -11.24 1.88 -8.48
C VAL A 56 -11.07 1.35 -7.07
N ASP A 57 -11.88 0.38 -6.65
CA ASP A 57 -11.80 -0.25 -5.33
C ASP A 57 -10.48 -1.01 -5.17
N ALA A 58 -10.05 -1.75 -6.20
CA ALA A 58 -8.77 -2.44 -6.22
C ALA A 58 -7.57 -1.49 -6.03
N ALA A 59 -7.63 -0.27 -6.56
CA ALA A 59 -6.56 0.73 -6.39
C ALA A 59 -6.38 1.21 -4.93
N HIS A 60 -7.38 1.01 -4.08
CA HIS A 60 -7.34 1.40 -2.67
C HIS A 60 -6.96 0.25 -1.72
N LEU A 61 -6.69 -0.95 -2.24
CA LEU A 61 -6.24 -2.08 -1.44
C LEU A 61 -4.96 -1.76 -0.68
N LYS A 62 -4.88 -2.25 0.56
CA LYS A 62 -3.70 -2.11 1.41
C LYS A 62 -2.87 -3.39 1.39
N PRO A 63 -1.54 -3.30 1.56
CA PRO A 63 -0.71 -4.48 1.74
C PRO A 63 -1.20 -5.34 2.90
N ILE A 64 -1.18 -6.66 2.71
CA ILE A 64 -1.56 -7.63 3.74
C ILE A 64 -0.57 -7.56 4.90
N THR A 65 -1.09 -7.26 6.09
CA THR A 65 -0.28 -7.19 7.32
C THR A 65 0.01 -8.58 7.87
N LYS A 66 0.96 -8.68 8.81
CA LYS A 66 1.25 -9.95 9.50
C LYS A 66 0.03 -10.48 10.28
N GLN A 67 -0.75 -9.58 10.87
CA GLN A 67 -1.98 -9.96 11.59
C GLN A 67 -3.04 -10.50 10.63
N ASP A 68 -3.18 -9.91 9.44
CA ASP A 68 -4.10 -10.41 8.41
C ASP A 68 -3.76 -11.84 8.00
N LYS A 69 -2.45 -12.15 7.88
CA LYS A 69 -1.99 -13.52 7.59
C LYS A 69 -2.29 -14.49 8.73
N MET A 70 -2.18 -14.05 9.99
CA MET A 70 -2.48 -14.89 11.15
C MET A 70 -3.97 -15.17 11.31
N ASN A 71 -4.82 -14.19 10.97
CA ASN A 71 -6.27 -14.31 11.03
C ASN A 71 -6.88 -15.02 9.81
N ALA A 72 -6.06 -15.34 8.81
CA ALA A 72 -6.50 -16.09 7.64
C ALA A 72 -6.90 -17.52 8.04
N LYS A 73 -8.21 -17.80 8.00
CA LYS A 73 -8.79 -19.14 8.21
C LYS A 73 -8.28 -20.19 7.21
N THR A 74 -7.55 -19.76 6.19
CA THR A 74 -6.95 -20.58 5.12
C THR A 74 -5.61 -21.21 5.51
N ARG A 75 -5.07 -20.95 6.71
CA ARG A 75 -3.76 -21.48 7.14
C ARG A 75 -3.62 -23.00 7.02
N ASN A 76 -4.74 -23.75 7.03
CA ASN A 76 -4.76 -25.21 6.92
C ASN A 76 -5.28 -25.75 5.57
N ARG A 77 -5.50 -24.88 4.57
CA ARG A 77 -5.95 -25.32 3.25
C ARG A 77 -4.74 -25.51 2.36
N LEU A 78 -4.20 -26.73 2.33
CA LEU A 78 -3.24 -27.15 1.30
C LEU A 78 -3.88 -26.88 -0.06
N TRP A 79 -3.30 -25.94 -0.81
CA TRP A 79 -3.79 -25.54 -2.13
C TRP A 79 -3.72 -26.69 -3.13
N ASN A 80 -2.85 -27.68 -2.86
CA ASN A 80 -2.73 -28.92 -3.63
C ASN A 80 -3.07 -30.12 -2.74
N LYS A 81 -4.29 -30.65 -2.86
CA LYS A 81 -4.65 -31.96 -2.26
C LYS A 81 -3.99 -33.14 -2.95
N ALA A 82 -3.67 -33.01 -4.24
CA ALA A 82 -3.06 -34.07 -5.05
C ALA A 82 -1.64 -34.47 -4.60
N ALA A 83 -0.97 -33.66 -3.78
CA ALA A 83 0.35 -33.97 -3.25
C ALA A 83 0.30 -34.83 -1.97
N ALA A 84 -0.87 -35.02 -1.36
CA ALA A 84 -1.04 -35.80 -0.13
C ALA A 84 -1.45 -37.27 -0.38
N GLU A 85 -1.74 -37.64 -1.62
CA GLU A 85 -2.23 -38.99 -1.99
C GLU A 85 -1.12 -39.89 -2.56
N VAL A 86 0.16 -39.51 -2.45
CA VAL A 86 1.30 -40.27 -3.02
C VAL A 86 2.17 -40.94 -1.94
N ASP A 87 1.59 -41.20 -0.76
CA ASP A 87 2.23 -41.98 0.30
C ASP A 87 1.28 -43.13 0.71
N ASP A 88 1.18 -44.17 -0.12
CA ASP A 88 0.68 -45.53 0.21
C ASP A 88 1.62 -46.58 -0.40
#